data_AF-A0A941VFZ7-F1
#
_entry.id   AF-A0A941VFZ7-F1
#
_cell.length_a   1.000
_cell.length_b   1.000
_cell.length_c   1.000
_cell.angle_alpha   90.00
_cell.angle_beta   90.00
_cell.angle_gamma   90.00
#
_symmetry.space_group_name_H-M   'P 1'
#
loop_
_entity.id
_entity.type
_entity.pdbx_description
1 polymer ?
#
loop_
_entity_poly.entity_id
_entity_poly.type
_entity_poly.pdbx_seq_one_letter_code
_entity_poly.pdbx_strand_id
1 'polypeptide(L)'
;MPAAMTVPINPWLRAMEGTDPPRRCIALHGEPGIQVRCSIYPLRPTPCHDFAAWQADGSPDPNCTRARARSGLPALPHIHANASDAERRVG
;
A
#
# COMPACT_ATOMS: atom_id res chain seq x y z
N MET A 1 9.25 -11.66 -1.58
CA MET A 1 8.47 -11.38 -2.80
C MET A 1 8.86 -12.35 -3.91
N PRO A 2 7.92 -13.03 -4.58
CA PRO A 2 8.21 -13.97 -5.68
C PRO A 2 8.71 -13.26 -6.95
N ALA A 3 9.79 -13.76 -7.57
CA ALA A 3 10.34 -13.17 -8.79
C ALA A 3 9.35 -13.17 -9.97
N ALA A 4 8.53 -14.22 -10.08
CA ALA A 4 7.53 -14.39 -11.13
C ALA A 4 6.41 -13.33 -11.12
N MET A 5 6.28 -12.53 -10.06
CA MET A 5 5.28 -11.46 -9.94
C MET A 5 5.88 -10.06 -10.17
N THR A 6 7.06 -10.00 -10.78
CA THR A 6 7.81 -8.75 -10.97
C THR A 6 8.35 -8.57 -12.36
N VAL A 7 8.43 -7.32 -12.78
CA VAL A 7 9.02 -6.88 -14.04
C VAL A 7 10.34 -6.14 -13.79
N PRO A 8 11.37 -6.32 -14.63
CA PRO A 8 12.60 -5.54 -14.51
C PRO A 8 12.34 -4.07 -14.84
N ILE A 9 12.90 -3.16 -14.05
CA ILE A 9 12.98 -1.72 -14.39
C ILE A 9 14.34 -1.44 -15.04
N ASN A 10 15.40 -1.98 -14.45
CA ASN A 10 16.78 -1.89 -14.92
C ASN A 10 17.57 -3.11 -14.36
N PRO A 11 18.89 -3.24 -14.61
CA PRO A 11 19.66 -4.39 -14.12
C PRO A 11 19.66 -4.62 -12.61
N TRP A 12 19.31 -3.61 -11.82
CA TRP A 12 19.40 -3.60 -10.35
C TRP A 12 18.04 -3.49 -9.66
N LEU A 13 17.00 -3.08 -10.38
CA LEU A 13 15.67 -2.76 -9.84
C LEU A 13 14.57 -3.52 -10.56
N ARG A 14 13.57 -3.93 -9.78
CA ARG A 14 12.36 -4.59 -10.26
C ARG A 14 11.13 -3.93 -9.64
N ALA A 15 10.04 -3.88 -10.39
CA ALA A 15 8.72 -3.48 -9.90
C ALA A 15 7.82 -4.70 -9.78
N MET A 16 6.83 -4.63 -8.88
CA MET A 16 5.71 -5.56 -8.94
C MET A 16 4.99 -5.41 -10.28
N GLU A 17 4.64 -6.52 -10.91
CA GLU A 17 3.88 -6.48 -12.15
C GLU A 17 2.52 -5.81 -11.92
N GLY A 18 2.11 -4.97 -12.88
CA GLY A 18 0.85 -4.22 -12.81
C GLY A 18 0.88 -2.93 -12.00
N THR A 19 2.01 -2.50 -11.42
CA THR A 19 2.07 -1.20 -10.69
C THR A 19 2.21 0.03 -11.57
N ASP A 20 2.45 -0.16 -12.87
CA ASP A 20 2.36 0.89 -13.90
C ASP A 20 0.90 1.03 -14.41
N PRO A 21 0.42 2.19 -14.92
CA PRO A 21 -0.96 2.39 -15.36
C PRO A 21 -1.49 1.22 -16.19
N PRO A 22 -2.62 0.60 -15.77
CA PRO A 22 -3.65 1.13 -14.88
C PRO A 22 -3.39 1.01 -13.35
N ARG A 23 -2.20 0.57 -12.91
CA ARG A 23 -1.75 0.48 -11.50
C ARG A 23 -2.58 -0.48 -10.65
N ARG A 24 -2.71 -1.70 -11.14
CA ARG A 24 -3.32 -2.82 -10.44
C ARG A 24 -2.29 -3.95 -10.30
N CYS A 25 -1.61 -3.96 -9.15
CA CYS A 25 -0.59 -4.97 -8.84
C CYS A 25 -1.15 -6.39 -9.02
N ILE A 26 -0.37 -7.29 -9.63
CA ILE A 26 -0.74 -8.69 -9.86
C ILE A 26 -1.15 -9.44 -8.59
N ALA A 27 -0.61 -9.04 -7.42
CA ALA A 27 -0.93 -9.66 -6.14
C ALA A 27 -2.15 -9.03 -5.42
N LEU A 28 -2.76 -7.99 -5.98
CA LEU A 28 -3.93 -7.34 -5.40
C LEU A 28 -5.20 -8.12 -5.78
N HIS A 29 -5.85 -8.70 -4.78
CA HIS A 29 -7.16 -9.34 -4.93
C HIS A 29 -8.26 -8.46 -4.37
N GLY A 30 -9.41 -8.48 -5.03
CA GLY A 30 -10.58 -7.69 -4.65
C GLY A 30 -10.63 -6.32 -5.32
N GLU A 31 -11.43 -5.43 -4.73
CA GLU A 31 -11.77 -4.12 -5.27
C GLU A 31 -11.54 -3.01 -4.22
N PRO A 32 -10.66 -2.03 -4.52
CA PRO A 32 -10.44 -0.88 -3.63
C PRO A 32 -11.75 -0.16 -3.31
N GLY A 33 -11.98 0.14 -2.04
CA GLY A 33 -13.23 0.75 -1.56
C GLY A 33 -14.28 -0.25 -1.09
N ILE A 34 -14.15 -1.54 -1.44
CA ILE A 34 -15.03 -2.61 -0.97
C ILE A 34 -14.26 -3.54 -0.04
N GLN A 35 -13.42 -4.39 -0.61
CA GLN A 35 -12.58 -5.33 0.12
C GLN A 35 -11.40 -5.73 -0.75
N VAL A 36 -10.20 -5.68 -0.17
CA VAL A 36 -8.97 -6.09 -0.85
C VAL A 36 -8.08 -6.92 0.06
N ARG A 37 -7.22 -7.73 -0.54
CA ARG A 37 -6.07 -8.36 0.14
C ARG A 37 -4.90 -8.50 -0.80
N CYS A 38 -3.69 -8.52 -0.25
CA CYS A 38 -2.50 -8.93 -0.98
C CYS A 38 -2.35 -10.46 -0.84
N SER A 39 -2.28 -11.21 -1.95
CA SER A 39 -2.08 -12.67 -1.90
C SER A 39 -0.70 -13.09 -1.39
N ILE A 40 0.26 -12.16 -1.37
CA ILE A 40 1.62 -12.38 -0.89
C ILE A 40 1.93 -11.50 0.33
N TYR A 41 0.94 -11.15 1.15
CA TYR A 41 1.09 -10.24 2.29
C TYR A 41 2.34 -10.47 3.18
N PRO A 42 2.70 -11.71 3.58
CA PRO A 42 3.91 -11.96 4.38
C PRO A 42 5.21 -11.83 3.57
N LEU A 43 5.14 -11.83 2.25
CA LEU A 43 6.27 -11.74 1.32
C LEU A 43 6.34 -10.38 0.61
N ARG A 44 5.63 -9.36 1.11
CA ARG A 44 5.61 -8.02 0.51
C ARG A 44 7.03 -7.43 0.44
N PRO A 45 7.39 -6.75 -0.65
CA PRO A 45 8.64 -6.01 -0.70
C PRO A 45 8.57 -4.79 0.23
N THR A 46 9.73 -4.29 0.65
CA THR A 46 9.87 -3.16 1.58
C THR A 46 8.98 -1.95 1.23
N PRO A 47 8.90 -1.47 -0.04
CA PRO A 47 8.03 -0.33 -0.36
C PRO A 47 6.54 -0.58 -0.08
N CYS A 48 6.06 -1.83 -0.16
CA CYS A 48 4.68 -2.18 0.16
C CYS A 48 4.47 -2.49 1.65
N HIS A 49 5.54 -2.87 2.36
CA HIS A 49 5.51 -3.10 3.80
C HIS A 49 5.45 -1.78 4.56
N ASP A 50 6.30 -0.83 4.15
CA ASP A 50 6.50 0.46 4.84
C ASP A 50 5.46 1.52 4.45
N PHE A 51 4.61 1.24 3.46
CA PHE A 51 3.59 2.19 3.02
C PHE A 51 2.50 2.36 4.09
N ALA A 52 2.41 3.57 4.66
CA ALA A 52 1.37 3.95 5.61
C ALA A 52 0.28 4.80 4.94
N ALA A 53 -0.97 4.63 5.41
CA ALA A 53 -2.10 5.43 4.94
C ALA A 53 -2.22 6.79 5.66
N TRP A 54 -1.58 6.93 6.82
CA TRP A 54 -1.51 8.14 7.63
C TRP A 54 -0.07 8.45 7.98
N GLN A 55 0.22 9.74 8.17
CA GLN A 55 1.45 10.24 8.74
C GLN A 55 1.46 10.04 10.27
N ALA A 56 2.62 10.27 10.89
CA ALA A 56 2.81 10.06 12.33
C ALA A 56 1.92 10.97 13.20
N ASP A 57 1.55 12.15 12.70
CA ASP A 57 0.65 13.09 13.36
C ASP A 57 -0.85 12.71 13.21
N GLY A 58 -1.15 11.64 12.47
CA GLY A 58 -2.51 11.19 12.19
C GLY A 58 -3.16 11.86 10.98
N SER A 59 -2.47 12.78 10.30
CA SER A 59 -2.94 13.34 9.03
C SER A 59 -2.85 12.29 7.90
N PRO A 60 -3.74 12.32 6.89
CA PRO A 60 -3.67 11.40 5.75
C PRO A 60 -2.34 11.52 4.98
N ASP A 61 -1.76 10.39 4.58
CA ASP A 61 -0.57 10.41 3.73
C ASP A 61 -0.92 11.00 2.34
N PRO A 62 -0.13 11.94 1.80
CA PRO A 62 -0.41 12.56 0.49
C PRO A 62 -0.38 11.57 -0.68
N ASN A 63 0.46 10.53 -0.62
CA ASN A 63 0.53 9.50 -1.65
C ASN A 63 -0.70 8.58 -1.58
N CYS A 64 -1.13 8.21 -0.37
CA CYS A 64 -2.38 7.48 -0.16
C CYS A 64 -3.57 8.28 -0.68
N THR A 65 -3.64 9.58 -0.36
CA THR A 65 -4.69 10.49 -0.84
C THR A 65 -4.74 10.56 -2.36
N ARG A 66 -3.59 10.72 -3.02
CA ARG A 66 -3.49 10.73 -4.49
C ARG A 66 -3.89 9.39 -5.11
N ALA A 67 -3.51 8.27 -4.49
CA ALA A 67 -3.91 6.94 -4.95
C ALA A 67 -5.42 6.73 -4.84
N ARG A 68 -6.03 7.14 -3.72
CA ARG A 68 -7.49 7.08 -3.50
C ARG A 68 -8.25 7.92 -4.51
N ALA A 69 -7.82 9.16 -4.76
CA ALA A 69 -8.44 10.03 -5.75
C ALA A 69 -8.43 9.41 -7.17
N ARG A 70 -7.31 8.79 -7.57
CA ARG A 70 -7.20 8.08 -8.85
C ARG A 70 -8.11 6.85 -8.95
N SER A 71 -8.50 6.28 -7.83
CA SER A 71 -9.46 5.17 -7.74
C SER A 71 -10.90 5.65 -7.49
N GLY A 72 -11.18 6.96 -7.54
CA GLY A 72 -12.52 7.51 -7.28
C GLY A 72 -12.95 7.43 -5.81
N LEU A 73 -12.01 7.19 -4.89
CA LEU A 73 -12.28 7.07 -3.46
C LEU A 73 -12.09 8.41 -2.75
N PRO A 74 -12.90 8.73 -1.73
CA PRO A 74 -12.75 9.97 -0.94
C PRO A 74 -11.44 9.96 -0.16
N ALA A 75 -10.91 11.13 0.18
CA ALA A 75 -9.76 11.23 1.08
C ALA A 75 -10.03 10.55 2.43
N LEU A 76 -8.98 10.07 3.10
CA LEU A 76 -9.11 9.56 4.46
C LEU A 76 -9.31 10.72 5.44
N PRO A 77 -10.02 10.51 6.56
CA PRO A 77 -10.08 11.51 7.62
C PRO A 77 -8.73 11.59 8.37
N HIS A 78 -8.52 12.71 9.06
CA HIS A 78 -7.50 12.78 10.08
C HIS A 78 -7.88 11.84 11.23
N ILE A 79 -6.95 10.99 11.67
CA ILE A 79 -7.13 10.14 12.84
C ILE A 79 -6.42 10.77 14.03
N HIS A 80 -6.99 10.67 15.23
CA HIS A 80 -6.22 10.95 16.43
C HIS A 80 -5.43 9.69 16.74
N ALA A 81 -4.09 9.78 16.76
CA ALA A 81 -3.27 8.69 17.25
C ALA A 81 -3.58 8.50 18.74
N ASN A 82 -4.42 7.52 19.08
CA ASN A 82 -4.61 7.15 20.48
C ASN A 82 -3.34 6.42 20.94
N ALA A 83 -2.86 6.75 22.14
CA ALA A 83 -1.64 6.16 22.73
C ALA A 83 -1.64 4.62 22.75
N SER A 84 -2.82 3.98 22.71
CA SER A 84 -3.00 2.53 22.68
C SER A 84 -2.65 1.83 21.34
N ASP A 85 -2.49 2.57 20.23
CA ASP A 85 -2.07 1.98 18.95
C ASP A 85 -0.54 1.84 18.82
N ALA A 86 0.23 2.57 19.65
CA ALA A 86 1.69 2.50 19.67
C ALA A 86 2.20 1.19 20.32
N GLU A 87 1.47 0.66 21.30
CA GLU A 87 1.87 -0.52 22.09
C GLU A 87 1.60 -1.86 21.36
N ARG A 88 0.79 -1.85 20.30
CA ARG A 88 0.43 -3.06 19.53
C ARG A 88 1.42 -3.43 18.42
N ARG A 89 2.51 -2.65 18.25
CA ARG A 89 3.58 -2.89 17.26
C ARG A 89 4.79 -3.66 17.82
N VAL A 90 4.79 -4.03 19.10
CA VAL A 90 5.88 -4.79 19.76
C VAL A 90 5.43 -6.22 20.15
N GLY A 91 4.23 -6.64 19.71
CA GLY A 91 3.69 -7.99 19.96
C GLY A 91 3.77 -8.89 18.74
#